data_AF-A0A101FES3-F1
#
_entry.id   AF-A0A101FES3-F1
#
_cell.length_a   1.000
_cell.length_b   1.000
_cell.length_c   1.000
_cell.angle_alpha   90.00
_cell.angle_beta   90.00
_cell.angle_gamma   90.00
#
_symmetry.space_group_name_H-M   'P 1'
#
loop_
_entity.id
_entity.type
_entity.pdbx_description
1 polymer ?
#
loop_
_entity_poly.entity_id
_entity_poly.type
_entity_poly.pdbx_seq_one_letter_code
_entity_poly.pdbx_strand_id
1 'polypeptide(L)'
;IIEELEEEMPGTKHRFLFGFLKEERKRFVTTSLEMKECRICHHPTTSEVCVFCRLMQRAGIEPNLPYNPEIFTPESIFESTGERCD
;
A
#
# COMPACT_ATOMS: atom_id res chain seq x y z
N ILE A 1 11.16 19.74 -9.69
CA ILE A 1 11.92 18.69 -10.42
C ILE A 1 11.02 17.87 -11.35
N ILE A 2 10.42 16.71 -11.00
CA ILE A 2 9.68 15.92 -12.02
C ILE A 2 8.45 16.67 -12.57
N GLU A 3 7.72 17.40 -11.71
CA GLU A 3 6.55 18.16 -12.16
C GLU A 3 6.93 19.27 -13.14
N GLU A 4 7.96 20.03 -12.80
CA GLU A 4 8.54 21.09 -13.64
C GLU A 4 9.01 20.55 -15.01
N LEU A 5 9.62 19.37 -15.04
CA LEU A 5 9.99 18.69 -16.29
C LEU A 5 8.78 18.20 -17.09
N GLU A 6 7.66 17.88 -16.46
CA GLU A 6 6.44 17.53 -17.18
C GLU A 6 5.83 18.75 -17.87
N GLU A 7 5.83 19.90 -17.20
CA GLU A 7 5.33 21.17 -17.75
C GLU A 7 6.13 21.60 -18.99
N GLU A 8 7.46 21.48 -18.94
CA GLU A 8 8.35 21.80 -20.08
C GLU A 8 8.38 20.68 -21.15
N MET A 9 8.24 19.43 -20.75
CA MET A 9 8.35 18.24 -21.61
C MET A 9 7.20 17.24 -21.34
N PRO A 10 6.03 17.42 -21.98
CA PRO A 10 4.88 16.55 -21.76
C PRO A 10 5.19 15.06 -22.02
N GLY A 11 4.75 14.22 -21.09
CA GLY A 11 4.99 12.77 -21.09
C GLY A 11 6.26 12.33 -20.37
N THR A 12 6.96 13.22 -19.66
CA THR A 12 8.15 12.89 -18.88
C THR A 12 7.86 11.87 -17.78
N LYS A 13 6.80 12.05 -16.98
CA LYS A 13 6.34 11.09 -15.96
C LYS A 13 6.10 9.70 -16.55
N HIS A 14 5.40 9.65 -17.69
CA HIS A 14 5.12 8.41 -18.39
C HIS A 14 6.41 7.73 -18.88
N ARG A 15 7.23 8.45 -19.65
CA ARG A 15 8.48 7.90 -20.21
C ARG A 15 9.44 7.43 -19.13
N PHE A 16 9.56 8.20 -18.04
CA PHE A 16 10.39 7.84 -16.90
C PHE A 16 9.91 6.54 -16.24
N LEU A 17 8.65 6.47 -15.83
CA LEU A 17 8.12 5.29 -15.13
C LEU A 17 8.13 4.05 -16.04
N PHE A 18 7.57 4.15 -17.24
CA PHE A 18 7.44 2.99 -18.12
C PHE A 18 8.79 2.57 -18.72
N GLY A 19 9.69 3.52 -18.99
CA GLY A 19 11.08 3.22 -19.33
C GLY A 19 11.78 2.44 -18.21
N PHE A 20 11.65 2.92 -16.96
CA PHE A 20 12.20 2.22 -15.80
C PHE A 20 11.65 0.80 -15.67
N LEU A 21 10.34 0.62 -15.76
CA LEU A 21 9.70 -0.68 -15.59
C LEU A 21 10.11 -1.69 -16.68
N LYS A 22 10.24 -1.23 -17.92
CA LYS A 22 10.53 -2.07 -19.08
C LYS A 22 12.00 -2.46 -19.17
N GLU A 23 12.89 -1.50 -18.94
CA GLU A 23 14.31 -1.61 -19.31
C GLU A 23 15.21 -1.62 -18.08
N GLU A 24 14.96 -0.75 -17.11
CA GLU A 24 15.90 -0.54 -15.99
C GLU A 24 15.65 -1.45 -14.79
N ARG A 25 14.41 -1.86 -14.50
CA ARG A 25 14.04 -2.67 -13.32
C ARG A 25 14.94 -3.92 -13.17
N LYS A 26 15.31 -4.54 -14.29
CA LYS A 26 16.13 -5.78 -14.32
C LYS A 26 17.58 -5.55 -13.87
N ARG A 27 18.07 -4.31 -13.92
CA ARG A 27 19.43 -3.95 -13.51
C ARG A 27 19.56 -3.80 -11.99
N PHE A 28 18.44 -3.68 -11.28
CA PHE A 28 18.43 -3.65 -9.83
C PHE A 28 18.42 -5.08 -9.31
N VAL A 29 19.49 -5.44 -8.59
CA VAL A 29 19.60 -6.74 -7.92
C VAL A 29 18.58 -6.78 -6.79
N THR A 30 17.59 -7.64 -6.91
CA THR A 30 16.73 -7.99 -5.78
C THR A 30 17.52 -8.93 -4.87
N THR A 31 18.03 -8.41 -3.75
CA THR A 31 18.44 -9.27 -2.64
C THR A 31 17.21 -10.08 -2.22
N SER A 32 17.30 -11.40 -2.26
CA SER A 32 16.24 -12.26 -1.76
C SER A 32 16.12 -12.05 -0.26
N LEU A 33 15.08 -11.33 0.16
CA LEU A 33 14.72 -11.21 1.56
C LEU A 33 13.85 -12.40 1.93
N GLU A 34 14.21 -13.11 3.00
CA GLU A 34 13.34 -14.14 3.54
C GLU A 34 12.05 -13.52 4.07
N MET A 35 10.92 -14.04 3.59
CA MET A 35 9.61 -13.72 4.14
C MET A 35 9.26 -14.75 5.21
N LYS A 36 8.76 -14.26 6.34
CA LYS A 36 8.24 -15.06 7.45
C LYS A 36 6.90 -14.52 7.90
N GLU A 37 6.18 -15.31 8.68
CA GLU A 37 4.90 -14.89 9.24
C GLU A 37 5.11 -13.92 10.42
N CYS A 38 4.26 -12.89 10.48
CA CYS A 38 4.18 -12.00 11.63
C CYS A 38 3.71 -12.77 12.87
N ARG A 39 4.41 -12.63 14.00
CA ARG A 39 4.04 -13.29 15.28
C ARG A 39 2.64 -12.91 15.80
N ILE A 40 2.05 -11.80 15.35
CA ILE A 40 0.77 -11.27 15.87
C ILE A 40 -0.41 -11.56 14.94
N CYS A 41 -0.25 -11.27 13.64
CA CYS A 41 -1.34 -11.36 12.66
C CYS A 41 -1.10 -12.43 11.59
N HIS A 42 0.03 -13.15 11.65
CA HIS A 42 0.40 -14.21 10.71
C HIS A 42 0.57 -13.80 9.24
N HIS A 43 0.43 -12.51 8.90
CA HIS A 43 0.69 -12.01 7.55
C HIS A 43 2.19 -11.98 7.21
N PRO A 44 2.57 -12.08 5.91
CA PRO A 44 3.97 -12.07 5.48
C PRO A 44 4.72 -10.78 5.86
N THR A 45 5.94 -10.94 6.36
CA THR A 45 6.82 -9.83 6.74
C THR A 45 8.29 -10.26 6.69
N THR A 46 9.20 -9.30 6.58
CA THR A 46 10.65 -9.53 6.69
C THR A 46 11.17 -9.41 8.13
N SER A 47 10.30 -9.02 9.08
CA SER A 47 10.63 -8.80 10.49
C SER A 47 9.80 -9.73 11.40
N GLU A 48 10.13 -9.85 12.69
CA GLU A 48 9.38 -10.75 13.62
C GLU A 48 7.89 -10.33 13.77
N VAL A 49 7.65 -9.03 13.87
CA VAL A 49 6.32 -8.41 13.95
C VAL A 49 6.21 -7.42 12.80
N CYS A 50 5.17 -7.46 11.97
CA CYS A 50 5.07 -6.58 10.81
C CYS A 50 5.00 -5.08 11.18
N VAL A 51 5.34 -4.20 10.24
CA VAL A 51 5.32 -2.73 10.45
C VAL A 51 3.95 -2.27 10.94
N PHE A 52 2.88 -2.80 10.34
CA PHE A 52 1.52 -2.50 10.73
C PHE A 52 1.26 -2.79 12.22
N CYS A 53 1.49 -4.01 12.69
CA CYS A 53 1.24 -4.35 14.10
C CYS A 53 2.07 -3.50 15.07
N ARG A 54 3.33 -3.20 14.72
CA ARG A 54 4.16 -2.30 15.56
C ARG A 54 3.59 -0.89 15.65
N LEU A 55 3.03 -0.37 14.56
CA LEU A 55 2.38 0.94 14.54
C LEU A 55 1.10 0.94 15.39
N MET A 56 0.26 -0.10 15.26
CA MET A 56 -0.97 -0.21 16.06
C MET A 56 -0.66 -0.31 17.57
N GLN A 57 0.34 -1.11 17.97
CA GLN A 57 0.78 -1.18 19.36
C GLN A 57 1.28 0.16 19.90
N ARG A 58 2.02 0.93 19.09
CA ARG A 58 2.44 2.30 19.46
C ARG A 58 1.26 3.25 19.62
N ALA A 59 0.18 3.03 18.87
CA ALA A 59 -1.07 3.77 18.99
C ALA A 59 -1.99 3.24 20.11
N GLY A 60 -1.61 2.17 20.82
CA GLY A 60 -2.44 1.54 21.86
C GLY A 60 -3.62 0.74 21.32
N ILE A 61 -3.57 0.30 20.07
CA ILE A 61 -4.62 -0.47 19.40
C ILE A 61 -4.17 -1.92 19.22
N GLU A 62 -5.08 -2.87 19.49
CA GLU A 62 -4.82 -4.28 19.24
C GLU A 62 -4.76 -4.58 17.74
N PRO A 63 -3.67 -5.17 17.20
CA PRO A 63 -3.50 -5.30 15.75
C PRO A 63 -4.26 -6.46 15.10
N ASN A 64 -4.78 -7.38 15.90
CA ASN A 64 -5.51 -8.57 15.45
C ASN A 64 -6.90 -8.56 16.09
N LEU A 65 -7.56 -7.40 16.04
CA LEU A 65 -8.94 -7.28 16.48
C LEU A 65 -9.79 -8.21 15.60
N PRO A 66 -10.61 -9.08 16.21
CA PRO A 66 -11.57 -9.85 15.44
C PRO A 66 -12.47 -8.87 14.68
N TYR A 67 -12.75 -9.19 13.42
CA TYR A 67 -13.68 -8.42 12.61
C TYR A 67 -14.97 -8.20 13.39
N ASN A 68 -15.29 -6.93 13.69
CA ASN A 68 -16.55 -6.55 14.29
C ASN A 68 -17.47 -6.01 13.19
N PRO A 69 -18.48 -6.78 12.74
CA PRO A 69 -19.43 -6.33 11.73
C PRO A 69 -20.25 -5.11 12.15
N GLU A 70 -20.33 -4.78 13.44
CA GLU A 70 -21.08 -3.61 13.93
C GLU A 70 -20.34 -2.27 13.71
N ILE A 71 -19.02 -2.30 13.48
CA ILE A 71 -18.20 -1.08 13.29
C ILE A 71 -17.89 -0.83 11.80
N PHE A 72 -17.97 -1.87 10.96
CA PHE A 72 -17.64 -1.80 9.54
C PHE A 72 -18.81 -2.35 8.72
N THR A 73 -19.96 -1.67 8.74
CA THR A 73 -21.07 -2.01 7.85
C THR A 73 -20.80 -1.42 6.46
N PRO A 74 -21.05 -2.17 5.37
CA PRO A 74 -20.89 -1.66 4.00
C PRO A 74 -21.71 -0.38 3.74
N GLU A 75 -22.81 -0.16 4.48
CA GLU A 75 -23.63 1.04 4.37
C GLU A 75 -22.89 2.32 4.81
N SER A 76 -21.94 2.25 5.75
CA SER A 76 -21.25 3.45 6.25
C SER A 76 -20.16 4.00 5.30
N ILE A 77 -19.86 3.28 4.21
CA ILE A 77 -18.88 3.70 3.19
C ILE A 77 -19.57 4.35 1.98
N PHE A 78 -20.87 4.10 1.79
CA PHE A 78 -21.59 4.42 0.56
C PHE A 78 -22.68 5.49 0.74
N GLU A 79 -22.48 6.48 1.62
CA GLU A 79 -23.35 7.66 1.66
C GLU A 79 -22.54 8.95 1.73
N SER A 80 -21.86 9.29 0.64
CA SER A 80 -21.47 10.69 0.39
C SER A 80 -21.27 11.04 -1.09
N THR A 81 -22.14 10.58 -1.98
CA THR A 81 -22.66 11.35 -3.14
C THR A 81 -23.71 10.50 -3.84
N GLY A 82 -24.96 10.96 -3.80
CA GLY A 82 -26.10 10.28 -4.40
C GLY A 82 -26.06 10.18 -5.93
N GLU A 83 -27.08 9.47 -6.41
CA GLU A 83 -27.44 9.14 -7.79
C GLU A 83 -26.92 7.80 -8.33
N ARG A 84 -27.90 7.02 -8.78
CA ARG A 84 -27.78 5.69 -9.36
C ARG A 84 -27.65 5.88 -10.87
N CYS A 85 -26.56 5.42 -11.47
CA CYS A 85 -26.54 5.22 -12.91
C CYS A 85 -27.29 3.92 -13.21
N ASP A 86 -28.43 4.12 -13.89
CA ASP A 86 -29.37 3.21 -14.56
C ASP A 86 -30.13 2.16 -13.74
#